data_AF-A0A267FGH7-F1
#
_entry.id   AF-A0A267FGH7-F1
#
_cell.length_a   1.000
_cell.length_b   1.000
_cell.length_c   1.000
_cell.angle_alpha   90.00
_cell.angle_beta   90.00
_cell.angle_gamma   90.00
#
_symmetry.space_group_name_H-M   'P 1'
#
loop_
_entity.id
_entity.type
_entity.pdbx_description
1 polymer ?
#
loop_
_entity_poly.entity_id
_entity_poly.type
_entity_poly.pdbx_seq_one_letter_code
_entity_poly.pdbx_strand_id
1 'polypeptide(L)'
;MPIFIKDFKWCDSLQNVVVSIPLKGIPASKVDIVLTSEYLKVSFSPYIFECFFYQPISEDQSTCVADSGIMQVTATKMEQISWPQLMIDNAEDKSVTREIRDRSMVRLAERLQAAESAAKAGHRANEQLSLKEQMKLEDADRARIEAAKQAERDSAMRELEEFRLRQERLRQDAKRVFREEIAAEESAAIEQEEKGVKSFAADESSEEETRQVEQLTQSNRKQPISVESVLGVREPGRIGVSFTARVFPTPERESQKALEEEWLRKQAERPPSGRRHS
;
A
#
# COMPACT_ATOMS: atom_id res chain seq x y z
N MET A 1 -3.31 -51.07 20.80
CA MET A 1 -4.58 -51.08 21.55
C MET A 1 -4.49 -50.02 22.63
N PRO A 2 -5.35 -48.98 22.62
CA PRO A 2 -5.36 -47.97 23.68
C PRO A 2 -5.84 -48.58 25.00
N ILE A 3 -5.28 -48.11 26.11
CA ILE A 3 -5.61 -48.58 27.45
C ILE A 3 -6.61 -47.62 28.09
N PHE A 4 -7.82 -48.10 28.38
CA PHE A 4 -8.84 -47.30 29.04
C PHE A 4 -8.54 -47.12 30.53
N ILE A 5 -8.51 -45.88 30.98
CA ILE A 5 -8.32 -45.50 32.38
C ILE A 5 -9.64 -45.69 33.13
N LYS A 6 -9.61 -46.49 34.20
CA LYS A 6 -10.76 -46.69 35.10
C LYS A 6 -10.51 -46.14 36.49
N ASP A 7 -9.26 -45.84 36.82
CA ASP A 7 -8.77 -45.35 38.11
C ASP A 7 -8.97 -43.83 38.32
N PHE A 8 -10.04 -43.27 37.76
CA PHE A 8 -10.37 -41.85 37.93
C PHE A 8 -11.17 -41.63 39.22
N LYS A 9 -11.08 -40.42 39.75
CA LYS A 9 -11.93 -39.94 40.86
C LYS A 9 -12.75 -38.77 40.36
N TRP A 10 -13.96 -38.61 40.88
CA TRP A 10 -14.77 -37.45 40.58
C TRP A 10 -15.45 -36.92 41.83
N CYS A 11 -15.72 -35.63 41.83
CA CYS A 11 -16.44 -34.95 42.90
C CYS A 11 -17.51 -34.07 42.28
N ASP A 12 -18.69 -34.12 42.89
CA ASP A 12 -19.82 -33.29 42.51
C ASP A 12 -19.91 -32.05 43.39
N SER A 13 -20.31 -30.94 42.78
CA SER A 13 -20.82 -29.76 43.49
C SER A 13 -22.06 -29.25 42.77
N LEU A 14 -22.82 -28.34 43.38
CA LEU A 14 -24.04 -27.82 42.75
C LEU A 14 -23.78 -27.17 41.38
N GLN A 15 -22.62 -26.53 41.19
CA GLN A 15 -22.30 -25.79 39.97
C GLN A 15 -21.29 -26.50 39.07
N ASN A 16 -20.35 -27.24 39.66
CA ASN A 16 -19.21 -27.79 38.93
C ASN A 16 -19.06 -29.29 39.21
N VAL A 17 -18.54 -30.01 38.23
CA VAL A 17 -18.06 -31.39 38.37
C VAL A 17 -16.57 -31.42 38.18
N VAL A 18 -15.87 -32.03 39.12
CA VAL A 18 -14.42 -32.16 39.07
C VAL A 18 -14.06 -33.61 38.79
N VAL A 19 -13.32 -33.86 37.71
CA VAL A 19 -12.82 -35.20 37.33
C VAL A 19 -11.29 -35.20 37.45
N SER A 20 -10.77 -36.07 38.28
CA SER A 20 -9.33 -36.25 38.56
C SER A 20 -8.83 -37.53 37.90
N ILE A 21 -7.92 -37.39 36.93
CA ILE A 21 -7.40 -38.45 36.08
C ILE A 21 -5.89 -38.59 36.33
N PRO A 22 -5.38 -39.74 36.80
CA PRO A 22 -3.95 -39.93 37.01
C PRO A 22 -3.21 -40.06 35.66
N LEU A 23 -2.18 -39.23 35.44
CA LEU A 23 -1.40 -39.18 34.19
C LEU A 23 -0.28 -40.23 34.12
N LYS A 24 -0.08 -41.04 35.16
CA LYS A 24 0.87 -42.17 35.20
C LYS A 24 2.31 -41.78 34.79
N GLY A 25 2.72 -40.57 35.16
CA GLY A 25 4.07 -40.03 34.89
C GLY A 25 4.23 -39.34 33.53
N ILE A 26 3.16 -39.17 32.76
CA ILE A 26 3.19 -38.46 31.47
C ILE A 26 3.06 -36.96 31.71
N PRO A 27 3.93 -36.12 31.11
CA PRO A 27 3.85 -34.67 31.28
C PRO A 27 2.59 -34.11 30.61
N ALA A 28 2.05 -33.02 31.19
CA ALA A 28 0.84 -32.34 30.70
C ALA A 28 0.92 -31.94 29.22
N SER A 29 2.11 -31.60 28.72
CA SER A 29 2.32 -31.20 27.31
C SER A 29 2.03 -32.30 26.28
N LYS A 30 2.00 -33.57 26.69
CA LYS A 30 1.68 -34.72 25.81
C LYS A 30 0.24 -35.22 25.98
N VAL A 31 -0.57 -34.48 26.73
CA VAL A 31 -1.97 -34.83 26.99
C VAL A 31 -2.85 -34.02 26.08
N ASP A 32 -3.62 -34.70 25.24
CA ASP A 32 -4.64 -34.09 24.41
C ASP A 32 -5.99 -34.19 25.12
N ILE A 33 -6.68 -33.06 25.25
CA ILE A 33 -8.00 -32.98 25.89
C ILE A 33 -9.01 -32.46 24.87
N VAL A 34 -10.12 -33.18 24.76
CA VAL A 34 -11.31 -32.72 24.06
C VAL A 34 -12.44 -32.65 25.07
N LEU A 35 -12.96 -31.44 25.27
CA LEU A 35 -14.11 -31.17 26.11
C LEU A 35 -15.20 -30.56 25.25
N THR A 36 -16.38 -31.16 25.31
CA THR A 36 -17.61 -30.69 24.66
C THR A 36 -18.73 -30.71 25.70
N SER A 37 -19.87 -30.10 25.38
CA SER A 37 -21.04 -30.02 26.26
C SER A 37 -21.46 -31.35 26.91
N GLU A 38 -21.27 -32.48 26.23
CA GLU A 38 -21.74 -33.80 26.70
C GLU A 38 -20.63 -34.85 26.77
N TYR A 39 -19.43 -34.52 26.33
CA TYR A 39 -18.36 -35.49 26.10
C TYR A 39 -17.00 -34.94 26.54
N LEU A 40 -16.26 -35.75 27.28
CA LEU A 40 -14.88 -35.52 27.68
C LEU A 40 -14.02 -36.68 27.20
N LYS A 41 -12.97 -36.36 26.45
CA LYS A 41 -11.91 -37.29 26.07
C LYS A 41 -10.58 -36.73 26.50
N VAL A 42 -9.80 -37.54 27.20
CA VAL A 42 -8.41 -37.24 27.57
C VAL A 42 -7.54 -38.35 27.02
N SER A 43 -6.65 -38.03 26.08
CA SER A 43 -5.76 -38.99 25.44
C SER A 43 -4.31 -38.65 25.72
N PHE A 44 -3.56 -39.66 26.19
CA PHE A 44 -2.13 -39.57 26.40
C PHE A 44 -1.52 -40.96 26.24
N SER A 45 -0.74 -41.17 25.19
CA SER A 45 -0.33 -42.51 24.75
C SER A 45 0.39 -43.31 25.86
N PRO A 46 0.04 -44.60 26.09
CA PRO A 46 -0.97 -45.43 25.40
C PRO A 46 -2.39 -45.36 26.00
N TYR A 47 -2.65 -44.44 26.92
CA TYR A 47 -3.89 -44.34 27.69
C TYR A 47 -4.93 -43.42 27.06
N ILE A 48 -6.20 -43.74 27.32
CA ILE A 48 -7.34 -42.91 26.96
C ILE A 48 -8.38 -42.95 28.09
N PHE A 49 -8.98 -41.81 28.36
CA PHE A 49 -10.14 -41.67 29.22
C PHE A 49 -11.27 -41.06 28.39
N GLU A 50 -12.45 -41.66 28.46
CA GLU A 50 -13.67 -41.16 27.85
C GLU A 50 -14.77 -41.08 28.90
N CYS A 51 -15.52 -39.99 28.90
CA CYS A 51 -16.61 -39.73 29.82
C CYS A 51 -17.75 -39.05 29.07
N PHE A 52 -18.96 -39.60 29.20
CA PHE A 52 -20.19 -39.07 28.63
C PHE A 52 -21.00 -38.45 29.77
N PHE A 53 -21.03 -37.13 29.88
CA PHE A 53 -21.59 -36.46 31.05
C PHE A 53 -23.08 -36.74 31.24
N TYR A 54 -23.51 -36.87 32.50
CA TYR A 54 -24.91 -37.07 32.87
C TYR A 54 -25.83 -35.95 32.35
N GLN A 55 -25.35 -34.70 32.42
CA GLN A 55 -26.03 -33.52 31.87
C GLN A 55 -25.05 -32.62 31.12
N PRO A 56 -25.57 -31.72 30.26
CA PRO A 56 -24.74 -30.78 29.53
C PRO A 56 -23.94 -29.83 30.45
N ILE A 57 -22.71 -29.56 30.05
CA ILE A 57 -21.79 -28.62 30.69
C ILE A 57 -21.54 -27.40 29.79
N SER A 58 -21.10 -26.30 30.40
CA SER A 58 -20.66 -25.08 29.73
C SER A 58 -19.20 -25.24 29.31
N GLU A 59 -18.95 -25.33 28.00
CA GLU A 59 -17.60 -25.49 27.44
C GLU A 59 -16.69 -24.30 27.76
N ASP A 60 -17.22 -23.07 27.69
CA ASP A 60 -16.43 -21.84 27.81
C ASP A 60 -16.02 -21.51 29.25
N GLN A 61 -16.77 -22.01 30.24
CA GLN A 61 -16.50 -21.78 31.67
C GLN A 61 -15.76 -22.95 32.33
N SER A 62 -15.48 -24.01 31.58
CA SER A 62 -14.80 -25.19 32.10
C SER A 62 -13.28 -25.02 31.99
N THR A 63 -12.56 -25.54 32.99
CA THR A 63 -11.10 -25.39 33.07
C THR A 63 -10.43 -26.74 33.29
N CYS A 64 -9.17 -26.87 32.88
CA CYS A 64 -8.35 -28.05 33.14
C CYS A 64 -7.00 -27.64 33.71
N VAL A 65 -6.57 -28.34 34.75
CA VAL A 65 -5.30 -28.09 35.44
C VAL A 65 -4.57 -29.41 35.57
N ALA A 66 -3.34 -29.48 35.09
CA ALA A 66 -2.45 -30.61 35.31
C ALA A 66 -1.48 -30.27 36.44
N ASP A 67 -1.62 -30.91 37.60
CA ASP A 67 -0.74 -30.72 38.74
C ASP A 67 -0.19 -32.06 39.22
N SER A 68 1.13 -32.11 39.49
CA SER A 68 1.79 -33.21 40.19
C SER A 68 1.48 -34.62 39.66
N GLY A 69 1.28 -34.74 38.34
CA GLY A 69 0.97 -36.01 37.67
C GLY A 69 -0.51 -36.43 37.70
N ILE A 70 -1.41 -35.54 38.11
CA ILE A 70 -2.87 -35.71 38.05
C ILE A 70 -3.45 -34.58 37.18
N MET A 71 -4.31 -34.96 36.24
CA MET A 71 -5.11 -34.01 35.46
C MET A 71 -6.45 -33.81 36.15
N GLN A 72 -6.74 -32.58 36.54
CA GLN A 72 -7.99 -32.17 37.13
C GLN A 72 -8.80 -31.36 36.12
N VAL A 73 -9.92 -31.91 35.66
CA VAL A 73 -10.87 -31.25 34.77
C VAL A 73 -12.03 -30.75 35.60
N THR A 74 -12.23 -29.44 35.64
CA THR A 74 -13.36 -28.78 36.29
C THR A 74 -14.36 -28.36 35.23
N ALA A 75 -15.41 -29.14 35.09
CA ALA A 75 -16.51 -28.91 34.16
C ALA A 75 -17.63 -28.12 34.85
N THR A 76 -17.99 -26.96 34.30
CA THR A 76 -19.06 -26.12 34.84
C THR A 76 -20.40 -26.59 34.28
N LYS A 77 -21.36 -26.94 35.12
CA LYS A 77 -22.68 -27.44 34.70
C LYS A 77 -23.50 -26.33 34.06
N MET A 78 -24.34 -26.68 33.08
CA MET A 78 -25.33 -25.74 32.55
C MET A 78 -26.44 -25.47 33.57
N GLU A 79 -26.92 -26.52 34.24
CA GLU A 79 -27.94 -26.44 35.28
C GLU A 79 -27.34 -26.73 36.65
N GLN A 80 -27.69 -25.92 37.66
CA GLN A 80 -27.15 -26.04 39.02
C GLN A 80 -27.82 -27.16 39.80
N ILE A 81 -27.56 -28.41 39.39
CA ILE A 81 -28.21 -29.62 39.91
C ILE A 81 -27.13 -30.58 40.39
N SER A 82 -27.30 -31.21 41.55
CA SER A 82 -26.38 -32.25 42.01
C SER A 82 -26.49 -33.49 41.12
N TRP A 83 -25.35 -34.03 40.70
CA TRP A 83 -25.31 -35.19 39.82
C TRP A 83 -25.27 -36.46 40.65
N PRO A 84 -26.26 -37.37 40.50
CA PRO A 84 -26.22 -38.67 41.19
C PRO A 84 -25.07 -39.54 40.68
N GLN A 85 -24.63 -39.31 39.44
CA GLN A 85 -23.56 -40.01 38.78
C GLN A 85 -22.87 -39.11 37.75
N LEU A 86 -21.62 -39.43 37.41
CA LEU A 86 -20.84 -38.66 36.43
C LEU A 86 -21.34 -38.88 34.99
N MET A 87 -21.72 -40.12 34.68
CA MET A 87 -22.03 -40.54 33.31
C MET A 87 -23.52 -40.79 33.10
N ILE A 88 -23.99 -40.79 31.85
CA ILE A 88 -25.35 -41.22 31.51
C ILE A 88 -25.60 -42.70 31.88
N ASP A 89 -26.85 -43.05 32.21
CA ASP A 89 -27.25 -44.42 32.54
C ASP A 89 -26.92 -45.42 31.41
N ASN A 90 -27.09 -44.99 30.16
CA ASN A 90 -26.86 -45.81 28.96
C ASN A 90 -25.40 -45.77 28.47
N ALA A 91 -24.44 -45.49 29.35
CA ALA A 91 -23.01 -45.45 28.98
C ALA A 91 -22.47 -46.82 28.52
N GLU A 92 -23.16 -47.92 28.83
CA GLU A 92 -22.80 -49.26 28.36
C GLU A 92 -23.25 -49.53 26.91
N ASP A 93 -24.25 -48.79 26.42
CA ASP A 93 -24.76 -48.94 25.07
C ASP A 93 -23.80 -48.33 24.04
N LYS A 94 -23.20 -49.21 23.23
CA LYS A 94 -22.25 -48.82 22.18
C LYS A 94 -22.86 -47.92 21.11
N SER A 95 -24.15 -48.04 20.83
CA SER A 95 -24.86 -47.21 19.86
C SER A 95 -25.00 -45.77 20.36
N VAL A 96 -25.50 -45.61 21.60
CA VAL A 96 -25.70 -44.31 22.24
C VAL A 96 -24.35 -43.61 22.40
N THR A 97 -23.36 -44.26 23.00
CA THR A 97 -22.02 -43.67 23.17
C THR A 97 -21.36 -43.29 21.85
N ARG A 98 -21.59 -44.04 20.77
CA ARG A 98 -21.14 -43.68 19.43
C ARG A 98 -21.83 -42.44 18.90
N GLU A 99 -23.15 -42.35 19.03
CA GLU A 99 -23.91 -41.17 18.60
C GLU A 99 -23.48 -39.90 19.35
N ILE A 100 -23.26 -39.99 20.67
CA ILE A 100 -22.77 -38.86 21.47
C ILE A 100 -21.36 -38.46 21.03
N ARG A 101 -20.49 -39.43 20.75
CA ARG A 101 -19.14 -39.15 20.25
C ARG A 101 -19.21 -38.45 18.88
N ASP A 102 -20.00 -38.98 17.95
CA ASP A 102 -20.07 -38.44 16.59
C ASP A 102 -20.69 -37.03 16.61
N ARG A 103 -21.78 -36.80 17.35
CA ARG A 103 -22.40 -35.46 17.45
C ARG A 103 -21.50 -34.43 18.14
N SER A 104 -20.78 -34.82 19.19
CA SER A 104 -19.86 -33.91 19.90
C SER A 104 -18.69 -33.52 19.02
N MET A 105 -18.12 -34.47 18.27
CA MET A 105 -17.04 -34.20 17.33
C MET A 105 -17.48 -33.30 16.17
N VAL A 106 -18.69 -33.50 15.63
CA VAL A 106 -19.25 -32.62 14.58
C VAL A 106 -19.44 -31.20 15.11
N ARG A 107 -20.08 -31.02 16.27
CA ARG A 107 -20.27 -29.70 16.89
C ARG A 107 -18.94 -28.99 17.14
N LEU A 108 -17.94 -29.73 17.63
CA LEU A 108 -16.61 -29.16 17.86
C LEU A 108 -15.96 -28.72 16.55
N ALA A 109 -16.04 -29.54 15.48
CA ALA A 109 -15.48 -29.20 14.18
C ALA A 109 -16.15 -27.95 13.58
N GLU A 110 -17.47 -27.88 13.63
CA GLU A 110 -18.24 -26.70 13.17
C GLU A 110 -17.82 -25.43 13.93
N ARG A 111 -17.66 -25.53 15.26
CA ARG A 111 -17.21 -24.39 16.08
C ARG A 111 -15.80 -23.94 15.73
N LEU A 112 -14.86 -24.88 15.55
CA LEU A 112 -13.49 -24.56 15.16
C LEU A 112 -13.44 -23.92 13.77
N GLN A 113 -14.22 -24.42 12.82
CA GLN A 113 -14.33 -23.84 11.47
C GLN A 113 -14.94 -22.43 11.50
N ALA A 114 -15.99 -22.22 12.31
CA ALA A 114 -16.58 -20.91 12.51
C ALA A 114 -15.57 -19.91 13.09
N ALA A 115 -14.82 -20.30 14.13
CA ALA A 115 -13.77 -19.48 14.73
C ALA A 115 -12.65 -19.12 13.74
N GLU A 116 -12.19 -20.09 12.93
CA GLU A 116 -11.17 -19.85 11.91
C GLU A 116 -11.68 -18.87 10.83
N SER A 117 -12.93 -19.04 10.36
CA SER A 117 -13.53 -18.13 9.38
C SER A 117 -13.70 -16.72 9.93
N ALA A 118 -14.10 -16.58 11.20
CA ALA A 118 -14.21 -15.30 11.89
C ALA A 118 -12.85 -14.62 12.06
N ALA A 119 -11.80 -15.38 12.43
CA ALA A 119 -10.44 -14.86 12.53
C ALA A 119 -9.91 -14.37 11.18
N LYS A 120 -10.14 -15.14 10.09
CA LYS A 120 -9.80 -14.72 8.72
C LYS A 120 -10.57 -13.47 8.29
N ALA A 121 -11.86 -13.38 8.62
CA ALA A 121 -12.66 -12.20 8.33
C ALA A 121 -12.16 -10.97 9.11
N GLY A 122 -11.82 -11.13 10.39
CA GLY A 122 -11.24 -10.08 11.22
C GLY A 122 -9.89 -9.58 10.68
N HIS A 123 -9.01 -10.50 10.25
CA HIS A 123 -7.75 -10.13 9.62
C HIS A 123 -7.94 -9.29 8.35
N ARG A 124 -8.85 -9.72 7.45
CA ARG A 124 -9.19 -8.96 6.23
C ARG A 124 -9.81 -7.60 6.55
N ALA A 125 -10.66 -7.52 7.56
CA ALA A 125 -11.27 -6.25 7.98
C ALA A 125 -10.20 -5.28 8.48
N ASN A 126 -9.27 -5.74 9.31
CA ASN A 126 -8.15 -4.93 9.79
C ASN A 126 -7.23 -4.47 8.65
N GLU A 127 -6.93 -5.35 7.70
CA GLU A 127 -6.15 -4.99 6.50
C GLU A 127 -6.85 -3.90 5.67
N GLN A 128 -8.15 -4.04 5.42
CA GLN A 128 -8.93 -3.01 4.71
C GLN A 128 -8.97 -1.68 5.45
N LEU A 129 -9.09 -1.70 6.78
CA LEU A 129 -9.04 -0.47 7.58
C LEU A 129 -7.69 0.22 7.46
N SER A 130 -6.59 -0.53 7.60
CA SER A 130 -5.23 0.00 7.43
C SER A 130 -5.02 0.60 6.03
N LEU A 131 -5.46 -0.08 4.98
CA LEU A 131 -5.33 0.43 3.61
C LEU A 131 -6.14 1.71 3.40
N LYS A 132 -7.37 1.78 3.93
CA LYS A 132 -8.20 3.00 3.84
C LYS A 132 -7.55 4.18 4.57
N GLU A 133 -6.91 3.95 5.71
CA GLU A 133 -6.18 5.00 6.43
C GLU A 133 -4.96 5.48 5.64
N GLN A 134 -4.20 4.57 5.04
CA GLN A 134 -3.08 4.92 4.15
C GLN A 134 -3.53 5.74 2.95
N MET A 135 -4.60 5.33 2.27
CA MET A 135 -5.18 6.07 1.14
C MET A 135 -5.57 7.50 1.54
N LYS A 136 -6.20 7.67 2.71
CA LYS A 136 -6.57 9.01 3.22
C LYS A 136 -5.35 9.90 3.43
N LEU A 137 -4.24 9.34 3.94
CA LEU A 137 -3.01 10.09 4.14
C LEU A 137 -2.37 10.48 2.81
N GLU A 138 -2.28 9.54 1.87
CA GLU A 138 -1.73 9.81 0.53
C GLU A 138 -2.56 10.83 -0.24
N ASP A 139 -3.89 10.77 -0.17
CA ASP A 139 -4.79 11.72 -0.83
C ASP A 139 -4.61 13.13 -0.25
N ALA A 140 -4.46 13.24 1.08
CA ALA A 140 -4.16 14.51 1.73
C ALA A 140 -2.80 15.09 1.29
N ASP A 141 -1.78 14.24 1.17
CA ASP A 141 -0.45 14.65 0.69
C ASP A 141 -0.48 15.08 -0.78
N ARG A 142 -1.20 14.36 -1.64
CA ARG A 142 -1.40 14.74 -3.05
C ARG A 142 -2.10 16.08 -3.17
N ALA A 143 -3.19 16.29 -2.42
CA ALA A 143 -3.91 17.56 -2.42
C ALA A 143 -3.00 18.72 -1.95
N ARG A 144 -2.13 18.49 -0.96
CA ARG A 144 -1.16 19.49 -0.51
C ARG A 144 -0.14 19.84 -1.60
N ILE A 145 0.39 18.85 -2.30
CA ILE A 145 1.35 19.05 -3.40
C ILE A 145 0.68 19.79 -4.57
N GLU A 146 -0.55 19.42 -4.92
CA GLU A 146 -1.31 20.09 -5.98
C GLU A 146 -1.61 21.55 -5.62
N ALA A 147 -2.01 21.83 -4.38
CA ALA A 147 -2.22 23.19 -3.91
C ALA A 147 -0.92 24.03 -3.97
N ALA A 148 0.22 23.46 -3.57
CA ALA A 148 1.51 24.13 -3.67
C ALA A 148 1.91 24.43 -5.13
N LYS A 149 1.76 23.44 -6.03
CA LYS A 149 2.01 23.62 -7.46
C LYS A 149 1.09 24.67 -8.08
N GLN A 150 -0.18 24.72 -7.67
CA GLN A 150 -1.12 25.71 -8.18
C GLN A 150 -0.76 27.11 -7.67
N ALA A 151 -0.38 27.25 -6.39
CA ALA A 151 0.06 28.52 -5.84
C ALA A 151 1.30 29.08 -6.56
N GLU A 152 2.28 28.24 -6.86
CA GLU A 152 3.46 28.63 -7.65
C GLU A 152 3.08 29.05 -9.08
N ARG A 153 2.19 28.30 -9.74
CA ARG A 153 1.68 28.67 -11.07
C ARG A 153 0.95 30.00 -11.05
N ASP A 154 0.08 30.21 -10.07
CA ASP A 154 -0.68 31.45 -9.94
C ASP A 154 0.24 32.64 -9.66
N SER A 155 1.28 32.46 -8.84
CA SER A 155 2.30 33.50 -8.62
C SER A 155 3.04 33.84 -9.92
N ALA A 156 3.51 32.83 -10.65
CA ALA A 156 4.21 33.04 -11.92
C ALA A 156 3.31 33.71 -12.98
N MET A 157 2.01 33.38 -13.03
CA MET A 157 1.06 34.05 -13.91
C MET A 157 0.88 35.52 -13.55
N ARG A 158 0.77 35.85 -12.25
CA ARG A 158 0.70 37.24 -11.79
C ARG A 158 1.96 38.02 -12.14
N GLU A 159 3.13 37.45 -11.91
CA GLU A 159 4.41 38.09 -12.29
C GLU A 159 4.50 38.36 -13.80
N LEU A 160 4.02 37.42 -14.62
CA LEU A 160 3.97 37.60 -16.07
C LEU A 160 3.00 38.71 -16.49
N GLU A 161 1.84 38.80 -15.84
CA GLU A 161 0.86 39.88 -16.05
C GLU A 161 1.41 41.24 -15.64
N GLU A 162 2.07 41.33 -14.47
CA GLU A 162 2.74 42.55 -14.01
C GLU A 162 3.85 42.99 -14.96
N PHE A 163 4.67 42.04 -15.44
CA PHE A 163 5.70 42.32 -16.43
C PHE A 163 5.09 42.85 -17.74
N ARG A 164 4.01 42.22 -18.21
CA ARG A 164 3.28 42.66 -19.42
C ARG A 164 2.76 44.09 -19.26
N LEU A 165 2.11 44.41 -18.14
CA LEU A 165 1.60 45.76 -17.87
C LEU A 165 2.73 46.79 -17.80
N ARG A 166 3.86 46.43 -17.17
CA ARG A 166 5.05 47.29 -17.09
C ARG A 166 5.63 47.58 -18.48
N GLN A 167 5.72 46.58 -19.35
CA GLN A 167 6.16 46.75 -20.73
C GLN A 167 5.21 47.67 -21.51
N GLU A 168 3.91 47.51 -21.32
CA GLU A 168 2.90 48.33 -21.99
C GLU A 168 2.97 49.80 -21.53
N ARG A 169 3.18 50.04 -20.23
CA ARG A 169 3.40 51.37 -19.68
C ARG A 169 4.66 52.03 -20.23
N LEU A 170 5.80 51.32 -20.25
CA LEU A 170 7.04 51.84 -20.84
C LEU A 170 6.87 52.20 -22.31
N ARG A 171 6.13 51.38 -23.08
CA ARG A 171 5.79 51.70 -24.47
C ARG A 171 4.92 52.95 -24.60
N GLN A 172 3.96 53.15 -23.70
CA GLN A 172 3.13 54.36 -23.69
C GLN A 172 3.94 55.60 -23.31
N ASP A 173 4.78 55.51 -22.28
CA ASP A 173 5.63 56.61 -21.83
C ASP A 173 6.68 56.98 -22.90
N ALA A 174 7.30 56.00 -23.58
CA ALA A 174 8.19 56.26 -24.71
C ALA A 174 7.48 56.98 -25.87
N LYS A 175 6.23 56.60 -26.18
CA LYS A 175 5.41 57.32 -27.18
C LYS A 175 5.08 58.74 -26.74
N ARG A 176 4.91 58.99 -25.44
CA ARG A 176 4.68 60.33 -24.89
C ARG A 176 5.94 61.19 -25.00
N VAL A 177 7.09 60.68 -24.54
CA VAL A 177 8.37 61.40 -24.62
C VAL A 177 8.71 61.72 -26.06
N PHE A 178 8.59 60.76 -26.99
CA PHE A 178 8.82 61.00 -28.41
C PHE A 178 7.89 62.08 -28.99
N ARG A 179 6.64 62.15 -28.54
CA ARG A 179 5.69 63.20 -28.96
C ARG A 179 6.04 64.56 -28.37
N GLU A 180 6.45 64.60 -27.11
CA GLU A 180 6.87 65.82 -26.41
C GLU A 180 8.18 66.37 -27.02
N GLU A 181 9.10 65.50 -27.42
CA GLU A 181 10.37 65.84 -28.09
C GLU A 181 10.12 66.42 -29.49
N ILE A 182 9.24 65.79 -30.30
CA ILE A 182 8.80 66.36 -31.58
C ILE A 182 8.17 67.75 -31.39
N ALA A 183 7.28 67.92 -30.40
CA ALA A 183 6.65 69.22 -30.15
C ALA A 183 7.64 70.29 -29.64
N ALA A 184 8.68 69.89 -28.91
CA ALA A 184 9.75 70.78 -28.45
C ALA A 184 10.68 71.20 -29.60
N GLU A 185 11.02 70.29 -30.52
CA GLU A 185 11.77 70.61 -31.74
C GLU A 185 10.97 71.55 -32.65
N GLU A 186 9.67 71.29 -32.83
CA GLU A 186 8.77 72.16 -33.60
C GLU A 186 8.68 73.57 -32.99
N SER A 187 8.60 73.71 -31.67
CA SER A 187 8.56 75.03 -31.00
C SER A 187 9.94 75.74 -31.00
N ALA A 188 11.05 75.01 -30.90
CA ALA A 188 12.39 75.56 -31.04
C ALA A 188 12.69 76.02 -32.49
N ALA A 189 12.14 75.34 -33.49
CA ALA A 189 12.22 75.76 -34.90
C ALA A 189 11.46 77.09 -35.13
N ILE A 190 10.31 77.26 -34.49
CA ILE A 190 9.53 78.52 -34.52
C ILE A 190 10.30 79.66 -33.83
N GLU A 191 10.98 79.42 -32.71
CA GLU A 191 11.83 80.43 -32.05
C GLU A 191 13.11 80.80 -32.84
N GLN A 192 13.66 79.86 -33.62
CA GLN A 192 14.79 80.18 -34.52
C GLN A 192 14.34 81.00 -35.75
N GLU A 193 13.10 80.84 -36.22
CA GLU A 193 12.55 81.69 -37.29
C GLU A 193 12.32 83.15 -36.84
N GLU A 194 12.07 83.44 -35.56
CA GLU A 194 11.90 84.83 -35.08
C GLU A 194 13.20 85.64 -34.97
N LYS A 195 14.39 85.00 -34.93
CA LYS A 195 15.69 85.70 -34.83
C LYS A 195 16.48 85.80 -36.14
N GLY A 196 15.94 85.29 -37.25
CA GLY A 196 16.65 85.20 -38.53
C GLY A 196 15.98 85.93 -39.69
N VAL A 197 15.73 87.25 -39.58
CA VAL A 197 15.21 88.05 -40.70
C VAL A 197 16.25 89.04 -41.23
N LYS A 198 16.81 88.70 -42.41
CA LYS A 198 17.32 89.52 -43.55
C LYS A 198 18.49 88.76 -44.21
N SER A 199 18.50 88.41 -45.49
CA SER A 199 17.74 88.89 -46.65
C SER A 199 18.03 88.02 -47.88
N PHE A 200 17.00 87.81 -48.73
CA PHE A 200 16.95 87.86 -50.21
C PHE A 200 18.03 87.14 -51.05
N ALA A 201 17.78 86.48 -52.17
CA ALA A 201 16.62 86.21 -53.03
C ALA A 201 17.08 85.15 -54.06
N ALA A 202 16.28 84.12 -54.30
CA ALA A 202 15.60 83.82 -55.56
C ALA A 202 16.48 83.77 -56.82
N ASP A 203 16.69 82.56 -57.35
CA ASP A 203 16.43 82.30 -58.78
C ASP A 203 16.02 80.82 -58.98
N GLU A 204 14.99 80.63 -59.79
CA GLU A 204 14.37 79.35 -60.16
C GLU A 204 15.08 78.73 -61.38
N SER A 205 15.12 77.40 -61.46
CA SER A 205 14.72 76.64 -62.66
C SER A 205 15.18 75.17 -62.62
N SER A 206 14.23 74.30 -62.99
CA SER A 206 14.35 72.97 -63.62
C SER A 206 15.08 71.89 -62.83
N GLU A 207 14.36 70.94 -62.22
CA GLU A 207 13.87 69.73 -62.89
C GLU A 207 14.94 69.06 -63.73
N GLU A 208 15.64 68.07 -63.16
CA GLU A 208 15.60 66.69 -63.63
C GLU A 208 16.62 65.79 -62.90
N GLU A 209 16.13 64.61 -62.53
CA GLU A 209 16.88 63.35 -62.48
C GLU A 209 17.76 63.03 -61.25
N THR A 210 17.07 62.79 -60.13
CA THR A 210 17.03 61.46 -59.47
C THR A 210 18.25 60.55 -59.62
N ARG A 211 19.41 60.96 -59.09
CA ARG A 211 20.50 60.04 -58.75
C ARG A 211 21.14 60.48 -57.44
N GLN A 212 21.20 59.56 -56.48
CA GLN A 212 21.96 59.63 -55.23
C GLN A 212 21.28 60.27 -54.01
N VAL A 213 20.19 59.70 -53.48
CA VAL A 213 20.05 59.38 -52.02
C VAL A 213 19.03 58.24 -51.85
N GLU A 214 19.28 57.11 -52.52
CA GLU A 214 18.62 55.83 -52.20
C GLU A 214 19.67 54.80 -51.76
N GLN A 215 20.71 55.29 -51.10
CA GLN A 215 21.77 54.49 -50.48
C GLN A 215 21.80 54.84 -49.00
N LEU A 216 20.83 54.32 -48.23
CA LEU A 216 20.93 54.10 -46.77
C LEU A 216 19.71 53.37 -46.16
N THR A 217 18.68 53.02 -46.94
CA THR A 217 17.51 52.26 -46.45
C THR A 217 17.18 50.99 -47.24
N GLN A 218 18.18 50.38 -47.88
CA GLN A 218 18.09 49.01 -48.40
C GLN A 218 19.31 48.16 -47.97
N SER A 219 19.59 48.14 -46.67
CA SER A 219 20.41 47.08 -46.06
C SER A 219 19.64 46.46 -44.90
N ASN A 220 18.54 45.78 -45.23
CA ASN A 220 17.95 44.74 -44.40
C ASN A 220 17.14 43.75 -45.25
N ARG A 221 17.63 43.49 -46.46
CA ARG A 221 17.18 42.32 -47.22
C ARG A 221 17.88 41.11 -46.59
N LYS A 222 17.12 40.37 -45.78
CA LYS A 222 17.50 39.05 -45.27
C LYS A 222 18.00 38.20 -46.43
N GLN A 223 19.31 38.14 -46.61
CA GLN A 223 19.95 37.05 -47.31
C GLN A 223 19.61 35.80 -46.48
N PRO A 224 19.10 34.71 -47.06
CA PRO A 224 19.09 33.44 -46.34
C PRO A 224 20.55 33.15 -46.03
N ILE A 225 20.89 33.20 -44.73
CA ILE A 225 22.19 32.79 -44.24
C ILE A 225 22.37 31.38 -44.78
N SER A 226 23.31 31.20 -45.71
CA SER A 226 23.82 29.87 -46.03
C SER A 226 24.36 29.32 -44.72
N VAL A 227 23.65 28.32 -44.17
CA VAL A 227 23.83 27.76 -42.82
C VAL A 227 25.11 26.91 -42.73
N GLU A 228 26.09 27.18 -43.58
CA GLU A 228 27.26 26.33 -43.79
C GLU A 228 28.54 26.92 -43.18
N SER A 229 28.49 28.13 -42.60
CA SER A 229 29.71 28.84 -42.19
C SER A 229 29.78 29.37 -40.76
N VAL A 230 28.78 29.11 -39.90
CA VAL A 230 28.90 29.46 -38.47
C VAL A 230 28.47 28.27 -37.63
N LEU A 231 29.48 27.55 -37.13
CA LEU A 231 29.44 26.31 -36.37
C LEU A 231 29.23 25.06 -37.24
N GLY A 232 30.32 24.60 -37.87
CA GLY A 232 30.36 23.24 -38.41
C GLY A 232 29.85 22.25 -37.36
N VAL A 233 28.88 21.42 -37.74
CA VAL A 233 28.37 20.34 -36.90
C VAL A 233 29.58 19.52 -36.48
N ARG A 234 29.84 19.44 -35.17
CA ARG A 234 30.96 18.62 -34.66
C ARG A 234 30.76 17.19 -35.17
N GLU A 235 31.82 16.58 -35.66
CA GLU A 235 31.75 15.18 -36.09
C GLU A 235 31.18 14.31 -34.97
N PRO A 236 30.32 13.32 -35.29
CA PRO A 236 29.68 12.51 -34.27
C PRO A 236 30.73 11.69 -33.50
N GLY A 237 31.04 12.13 -32.28
CA GLY A 237 31.88 11.36 -31.36
C GLY A 237 31.09 10.22 -30.72
N ARG A 238 31.57 8.98 -30.87
CA ARG A 238 31.00 7.82 -30.19
C ARG A 238 31.60 7.69 -28.80
N ILE A 239 30.84 8.03 -27.76
CA ILE A 239 31.24 7.74 -26.38
C ILE A 239 31.01 6.26 -26.13
N GLY A 240 32.09 5.52 -25.88
CA GLY A 240 32.01 4.14 -25.42
C GLY A 240 31.64 4.10 -23.95
N VAL A 241 30.35 3.95 -23.64
CA VAL A 241 29.89 3.71 -22.27
C VAL A 241 30.00 2.21 -21.99
N SER A 242 30.99 1.82 -21.18
CA SER A 242 31.03 0.48 -20.59
C SER A 242 30.36 0.54 -19.22
N PHE A 243 29.23 -0.15 -19.08
CA PHE A 243 28.63 -0.36 -17.78
C PHE A 243 29.45 -1.43 -17.05
N THR A 244 30.06 -1.09 -15.93
CA THR A 244 30.44 -2.12 -14.95
C THR A 244 29.16 -2.79 -14.48
N ALA A 245 29.05 -4.10 -14.67
CA ALA A 245 27.92 -4.88 -14.19
C ALA A 245 27.88 -4.78 -12.67
N ARG A 246 27.07 -3.86 -12.16
CA ARG A 246 26.82 -3.71 -10.73
C ARG A 246 25.72 -4.71 -10.40
N VAL A 247 26.13 -5.95 -10.21
CA VAL A 247 25.27 -6.98 -9.63
C VAL A 247 25.11 -6.60 -8.17
N PHE A 248 24.06 -5.86 -7.86
CA PHE A 248 23.57 -5.82 -6.49
C PHE A 248 23.10 -7.23 -6.17
N PRO A 249 23.68 -7.92 -5.16
CA PRO A 249 23.04 -9.12 -4.65
C PRO A 249 21.66 -8.67 -4.19
N THR A 250 20.62 -9.08 -4.91
CA THR A 250 19.24 -8.94 -4.45
C THR A 250 19.24 -9.49 -3.03
N PRO A 251 18.85 -8.72 -2.00
CA PRO A 251 18.90 -9.23 -0.64
C PRO A 251 18.07 -10.50 -0.59
N GLU A 252 18.74 -11.64 -0.44
CA GLU A 252 18.09 -12.93 -0.29
C GLU A 252 17.32 -12.87 1.02
N ARG A 253 16.00 -13.05 0.92
CA ARG A 253 15.16 -13.24 2.09
C ARG A 253 15.50 -14.64 2.61
N GLU A 254 16.50 -14.75 3.48
CA GLU A 254 16.94 -16.03 4.07
C GLU A 254 15.76 -16.86 4.61
N SER A 255 14.67 -16.18 5.02
CA SER A 255 13.42 -16.80 5.45
C SER A 255 12.67 -17.64 4.40
N GLN A 256 12.93 -17.47 3.10
CA GLN A 256 12.17 -18.12 2.01
C GLN A 256 13.01 -19.05 1.12
N LYS A 257 14.31 -19.16 1.36
CA LYS A 257 15.25 -19.93 0.54
C LYS A 257 14.89 -21.42 0.44
N ALA A 258 14.50 -22.04 1.56
CA ALA A 258 14.10 -23.45 1.59
C ALA A 258 12.84 -23.74 0.76
N LEU A 259 11.85 -22.84 0.81
CA LEU A 259 10.61 -22.97 0.04
C LEU A 259 10.86 -22.81 -1.47
N GLU A 260 11.77 -21.90 -1.84
CA GLU A 260 12.15 -21.68 -3.24
C GLU A 260 12.95 -22.86 -3.82
N GLU A 261 13.88 -23.44 -3.06
CA GLU A 261 14.62 -24.64 -3.46
C GLU A 261 13.71 -25.86 -3.66
N GLU A 262 12.73 -26.07 -2.76
CA GLU A 262 11.72 -27.12 -2.92
C GLU A 262 10.84 -26.90 -4.16
N TRP A 263 10.51 -25.64 -4.46
CA TRP A 263 9.72 -25.27 -5.63
C TRP A 263 10.51 -25.49 -6.94
N LEU A 264 11.78 -25.10 -6.98
CA LEU A 264 12.68 -25.33 -8.12
C LEU A 264 12.91 -26.82 -8.37
N ARG A 265 13.08 -27.62 -7.30
CA ARG A 265 13.16 -29.08 -7.40
C ARG A 265 11.90 -29.67 -8.04
N LYS A 266 10.71 -29.25 -7.60
CA LYS A 266 9.44 -29.71 -8.18
C LYS A 266 9.26 -29.32 -9.65
N GLN A 267 9.80 -28.17 -10.08
CA GLN A 267 9.80 -27.78 -11.49
C GLN A 267 10.77 -28.64 -12.32
N ALA A 268 11.95 -28.95 -11.80
CA ALA A 268 12.95 -29.77 -12.48
C ALA A 268 12.54 -31.26 -12.56
N GLU A 269 11.78 -31.75 -11.59
CA GLU A 269 11.25 -33.12 -11.57
C GLU A 269 10.11 -33.33 -12.59
N ARG A 270 9.56 -32.23 -13.14
CA ARG A 270 8.57 -32.31 -14.21
C ARG A 270 9.31 -32.62 -15.52
N PRO A 271 9.12 -33.81 -16.13
CA PRO A 271 9.82 -34.14 -17.35
C PRO A 271 9.38 -33.17 -18.47
N PRO A 272 10.28 -32.72 -19.35
CA PRO A 272 9.89 -31.91 -20.50
C PRO A 272 8.93 -32.70 -21.37
N SER A 273 7.65 -32.33 -21.34
CA SER A 273 6.63 -32.85 -22.24
C SER A 273 6.91 -32.35 -23.64
N GLY A 274 7.76 -33.06 -24.40
CA GLY A 274 8.09 -32.65 -25.76
C GLY A 274 9.28 -33.34 -26.38
N ARG A 275 9.20 -34.67 -26.59
CA ARG A 275 9.89 -35.33 -27.71
C ARG A 275 8.96 -36.34 -28.35
N ARG A 276 8.08 -35.86 -29.24
CA ARG A 276 7.47 -36.72 -30.26
C ARG A 276 8.58 -37.13 -31.23
N HIS A 277 8.64 -38.44 -31.48
CA HIS A 277 9.52 -39.06 -32.44
C HIS A 277 9.12 -38.64 -33.86
N SER A 278 10.14 -38.39 -34.67
CA SER A 278 10.14 -38.49 -36.14
C SER A 278 11.46 -39.11 -36.53
#